data_AF-A0A2G9V5R2-F1
#
_entry.id   AF-A0A2G9V5R2-F1
#
_cell.length_a   1.000
_cell.length_b   1.000
_cell.length_c   1.000
_cell.angle_alpha   90.00
_cell.angle_beta   90.00
_cell.angle_gamma   90.00
#
_symmetry.space_group_name_H-M   'P 1'
#
loop_
_entity.id
_entity.type
_entity.pdbx_description
1 polymer ?
#
loop_
_entity_poly.entity_id
_entity_poly.type
_entity_poly.pdbx_seq_one_letter_code
_entity_poly.pdbx_strand_id
1 'polypeptide(L)' 'MFKVWYTVDRPPAVWKYSTGFINDAMIKEHLPPPAEDTAVLMCGPPPMITFACIPNLDKLGYDPKNRLLF' A
#
# COMPACT_ATOMS: atom_id res chain seq x y z
N MET A 1 -0.86 -17.63 3.76
CA MET A 1 0.24 -17.72 2.78
C MET A 1 0.87 -16.34 2.66
N PHE A 2 2.19 -16.25 2.70
CA PHE A 2 2.94 -15.00 2.61
C PHE A 2 3.04 -14.52 1.15
N LYS A 3 2.88 -13.22 0.90
CA LYS A 3 3.00 -12.58 -0.41
C LYS A 3 3.83 -11.31 -0.29
N VAL A 4 4.64 -11.02 -1.32
CA VAL A 4 5.46 -9.80 -1.41
C VAL A 4 5.31 -9.20 -2.80
N TRP A 5 5.17 -7.88 -2.85
CA TRP A 5 5.13 -7.09 -4.07
C TRP A 5 5.97 -5.84 -3.91
N TYR A 6 6.58 -5.38 -4.99
CA TYR A 6 7.49 -4.23 -4.97
C TYR A 6 7.00 -3.12 -5.90
N THR A 7 7.35 -1.89 -5.56
CA THR A 7 7.27 -0.76 -6.49
C THR A 7 8.50 0.10 -6.35
N VAL A 8 8.93 0.69 -7.47
CA VAL A 8 10.06 1.63 -7.52
C VAL A 8 9.68 2.80 -8.41
N ASP A 9 10.11 4.01 -8.06
CA ASP A 9 9.87 5.22 -8.85
C ASP A 9 10.51 5.11 -10.25
N ARG A 10 11.75 4.61 -10.30
CA ARG A 10 12.55 4.49 -11.52
C ARG A 10 13.03 3.06 -11.69
N PRO A 11 12.30 2.22 -12.45
CA PRO A 11 12.66 0.82 -12.61
C PRO A 11 13.84 0.63 -13.56
N PRO A 12 14.60 -0.47 -13.42
CA PRO A 12 15.52 -0.91 -14.46
C PRO A 12 14.76 -1.34 -15.73
N ALA A 13 15.48 -1.50 -16.84
CA ALA A 13 14.90 -1.87 -18.14
C ALA A 13 14.05 -3.15 -18.10
N VAL A 14 14.42 -4.11 -17.24
CA VAL A 14 13.64 -5.32 -17.00
C VAL A 14 13.13 -5.28 -15.56
N TRP A 15 11.85 -4.95 -15.41
CA TRP A 15 11.18 -4.87 -14.12
C TRP A 15 9.81 -5.54 -14.19
N LYS A 16 9.54 -6.41 -13.21
CA LYS A 16 8.38 -7.31 -13.21
C LYS A 16 7.27 -6.92 -12.23
N TYR A 17 7.47 -5.83 -11.49
CA TYR A 17 6.52 -5.37 -10.48
C TYR A 17 6.01 -3.97 -10.83
N SER A 18 5.31 -3.33 -9.91
CA SER A 18 4.74 -2.01 -10.14
C SER A 18 5.81 -0.91 -10.24
N THR A 19 5.44 0.22 -10.85
CA THR A 19 6.31 1.39 -11.00
C THR A 19 5.60 2.64 -10.50
N GLY A 20 6.36 3.53 -9.86
CA GLY A 20 5.86 4.76 -9.25
C GLY A 20 5.53 4.61 -7.76
N PHE A 21 4.89 5.65 -7.21
CA PHE A 21 4.40 5.64 -5.83
C PHE A 21 3.25 4.65 -5.64
N ILE A 22 3.04 4.24 -4.39
CA ILE A 22 1.92 3.38 -4.00
C ILE A 22 0.60 4.06 -4.42
N ASN A 23 -0.27 3.30 -5.09
CA ASN A 23 -1.60 3.75 -5.49
C ASN A 23 -2.68 2.74 -5.09
N ASP A 24 -3.95 3.13 -5.30
CA ASP A 24 -5.12 2.32 -4.98
C ASP A 24 -5.18 1.00 -5.77
N ALA A 25 -4.77 0.99 -7.03
CA ALA A 25 -4.71 -0.24 -7.83
C ALA A 25 -3.75 -1.26 -7.21
N MET A 26 -2.54 -0.82 -6.83
CA MET A 26 -1.53 -1.68 -6.18
C MET A 26 -2.06 -2.24 -4.85
N ILE A 27 -2.69 -1.38 -4.03
CA ILE A 27 -3.23 -1.81 -2.73
C ILE A 27 -4.35 -2.84 -2.93
N LYS A 28 -5.29 -2.58 -3.84
CA LYS A 28 -6.43 -3.47 -4.11
C LYS A 28 -5.99 -4.84 -4.65
N GLU A 29 -4.93 -4.88 -5.45
CA GLU A 29 -4.44 -6.12 -6.05
C GLU A 29 -3.57 -6.95 -5.10
N HIS A 30 -2.77 -6.29 -4.24
CA HIS A 30 -1.71 -6.96 -3.49
C HIS A 30 -1.94 -7.05 -1.98
N LEU A 31 -2.88 -6.29 -1.41
CA LEU A 31 -3.28 -6.43 0.01
C LEU A 31 -4.60 -7.20 0.16
N PRO A 32 -4.85 -7.81 1.33
CA PRO A 32 -6.18 -8.33 1.66
C PRO A 32 -7.23 -7.22 1.61
N PRO A 33 -8.48 -7.51 1.19
CA PRO A 33 -9.54 -6.51 1.16
C PRO A 33 -9.84 -5.95 2.56
N PRO A 34 -10.46 -4.76 2.64
CA PRO A 34 -10.92 -4.21 3.90
C PRO A 34 -11.91 -5.16 4.59
N ALA A 35 -11.62 -5.51 5.83
CA ALA A 35 -12.45 -6.36 6.70
C ALA A 35 -12.16 -6.03 8.17
N GLU A 36 -13.04 -6.44 9.09
CA GLU A 36 -12.87 -6.19 10.53
C GLU A 36 -11.59 -6.83 11.10
N ASP A 37 -11.16 -7.97 10.53
CA ASP A 37 -9.97 -8.73 10.92
C ASP A 37 -8.72 -8.41 10.08
N THR A 38 -8.81 -7.45 9.14
CA THR A 38 -7.67 -6.98 8.36
C THR A 38 -7.00 -5.79 9.05
N ALA A 39 -5.71 -5.92 9.36
CA ALA A 39 -4.86 -4.82 9.82
C ALA A 39 -3.86 -4.39 8.75
N VAL A 40 -3.66 -3.08 8.59
CA VAL A 40 -2.67 -2.49 7.66
C VAL A 40 -1.55 -1.85 8.47
N LEU A 41 -0.34 -2.41 8.36
CA LEU A 41 0.85 -1.90 9.03
C LEU A 41 1.66 -1.07 8.03
N MET A 42 2.03 0.15 8.40
CA MET A 42 2.77 1.06 7.55
C MET A 42 4.00 1.59 8.28
N CYS A 43 5.12 1.67 7.57
CA CYS A 43 6.34 2.31 8.04
C CYS A 43 7.05 2.90 6.82
N GLY A 44 7.55 4.13 6.93
CA GLY A 44 8.30 4.79 5.87
C GLY A 44 8.30 6.31 5.98
N PRO A 45 8.85 7.01 4.98
CA PRO A 45 8.95 8.46 5.01
C PRO A 45 7.57 9.12 5.17
N PRO A 46 7.44 10.21 5.96
CA PRO A 46 6.15 10.88 6.17
C PRO A 46 5.39 11.22 4.88
N PRO A 47 6.04 11.68 3.78
CA PRO A 47 5.34 11.93 2.52
C PRO A 47 4.73 10.67 1.89
N MET A 48 5.38 9.52 2.02
CA MET A 48 4.84 8.25 1.52
C MET A 48 3.53 7.91 2.23
N ILE A 49 3.52 8.03 3.56
CA ILE A 49 2.36 7.71 4.38
C ILE A 49 1.22 8.68 4.09
N THR A 50 1.50 9.99 4.15
CA THR A 50 0.48 11.04 4.06
C THR A 50 -0.13 11.18 2.66
N PHE A 51 0.67 11.00 1.60
CA PHE A 51 0.21 11.27 0.23
C PHE A 51 -0.08 10.01 -0.59
N ALA A 52 0.57 8.88 -0.29
CA ALA A 52 0.42 7.65 -1.07
C ALA A 52 -0.34 6.55 -0.32
N CYS A 53 -0.10 6.35 0.97
CA CYS A 53 -0.76 5.26 1.70
C CYS A 53 -2.16 5.64 2.19
N ILE A 54 -2.26 6.64 3.08
CA ILE A 54 -3.52 6.99 3.77
C ILE A 54 -4.65 7.32 2.77
N PRO A 55 -4.46 8.21 1.77
CA PRO A 55 -5.54 8.58 0.86
C PRO A 55 -6.05 7.42 0.01
N ASN A 56 -5.17 6.50 -0.39
CA ASN A 56 -5.56 5.34 -1.18
C ASN A 56 -6.23 4.26 -0.32
N LEU A 57 -5.83 4.10 0.94
CA LEU A 57 -6.52 3.24 1.90
C LEU A 57 -7.92 3.78 2.24
N ASP A 58 -8.07 5.11 2.35
CA ASP A 58 -9.38 5.77 2.53
C ASP A 58 -10.28 5.52 1.33
N LYS A 59 -9.77 5.73 0.12
CA LYS A 59 -10.49 5.50 -1.13
C LYS A 59 -11.01 4.06 -1.26
N LEU A 60 -10.25 3.09 -0.72
CA LEU A 60 -10.59 1.68 -0.77
C LEU A 60 -11.41 1.19 0.44
N GLY A 61 -11.67 2.05 1.42
CA GLY A 61 -12.55 1.74 2.55
C GLY A 61 -11.91 0.93 3.68
N TYR A 62 -10.58 0.96 3.84
CA TYR A 62 -9.94 0.37 5.03
C TYR A 62 -10.31 1.17 6.27
N ASP A 63 -10.60 0.55 7.42
CA ASP A 63 -10.93 1.30 8.65
C ASP A 63 -9.65 1.97 9.21
N PRO A 64 -9.63 3.30 9.47
CA PRO A 64 -8.52 3.97 10.12
C PRO A 64 -8.08 3.35 11.47
N LYS A 65 -9.01 2.74 12.22
CA LYS A 65 -8.72 2.07 13.51
C LYS A 65 -7.82 0.85 13.35
N ASN A 66 -7.85 0.22 12.18
CA ASN A 66 -7.07 -0.98 11.86
C ASN A 66 -5.77 -0.64 11.11
N ARG A 67 -5.38 0.64 11.04
CA ARG A 67 -4.15 1.10 10.39
C ARG A 67 -3.13 1.48 11.47
N LEU A 68 -1.97 0.84 11.44
CA LEU A 68 -0.92 1.03 12.43
C LEU A 68 0.29 1.66 11.74
N LEU A 69 0.69 2.85 12.22
CA LEU A 69 1.87 3.56 11.74
C LEU A 69 3.03 3.39 12.73
N PHE A 70 4.20 3.01 12.21
CA PHE A 70 5.44 2.80 12.96
C PHE A 70 6.55 3.76 12.53
#